data_AF-A0A2G6NDX5-F1
#
_entry.id   AF-A0A2G6NDX5-F1
#
_cell.length_a   1.000
_cell.length_b   1.000
_cell.length_c   1.000
_cell.angle_alpha   90.00
_cell.angle_beta   90.00
_cell.angle_gamma   90.00
#
_symmetry.space_group_name_H-M   'P 1'
#
loop_
_entity.id
_entity.type
_entity.pdbx_description
1 polymer ?
#
loop_
_entity_poly.entity_id
_entity_poly.type
_entity_poly.pdbx_seq_one_letter_code
_entity_poly.pdbx_strand_id
1 'polypeptide(L)'
;MQHFFLRFRITVWLLFIPLFISPVLPPATAAEGPVIFKWAFRIETSEGMKTLDLSSRPHLNTGDVIQIFIEPVKNAHVYLYLLDPDMNLQLIYPSENVMSGAPHPAPDEYTIPEPPNRFQLTPPSGTEKFYLLASHSRMTDLESVTQNYLKDIDNDDAKSRVIQTIKQKIRNASRFSKSAEKGVPITGTLRTRGQDTLSNVTEVIAEDFYGKVIRMPHAD
;
A
#
# COMPACT_ATOMS: atom_id res chain seq x y z
N MET A 1 40.22 -51.28 -69.41
CA MET A 1 40.31 -51.41 -67.93
C MET A 1 40.91 -50.11 -67.43
N GLN A 2 40.09 -49.09 -67.17
CA GLN A 2 39.37 -48.83 -65.90
C GLN A 2 40.31 -48.50 -64.72
N HIS A 3 39.87 -47.48 -63.98
CA HIS A 3 40.32 -46.99 -62.66
C HIS A 3 41.42 -45.90 -62.68
N PHE A 4 41.33 -44.79 -61.94
CA PHE A 4 40.28 -44.14 -61.14
C PHE A 4 40.92 -42.82 -60.66
N PHE A 5 40.48 -41.64 -61.13
CA PHE A 5 40.93 -40.36 -60.57
C PHE A 5 40.07 -40.02 -59.35
N LEU A 6 40.64 -40.14 -58.16
CA LEU A 6 40.00 -39.79 -56.89
C LEU A 6 39.98 -38.26 -56.75
N ARG A 7 38.84 -37.62 -57.02
CA ARG A 7 38.61 -36.20 -56.70
C ARG A 7 38.00 -36.09 -55.30
N PHE A 8 38.80 -35.61 -54.35
CA PHE A 8 38.36 -35.24 -53.01
C PHE A 8 37.44 -34.01 -53.11
N ARG A 9 36.14 -34.16 -52.84
CA ARG A 9 35.21 -33.03 -52.66
C ARG A 9 34.91 -32.89 -51.18
N ILE A 10 35.62 -31.98 -50.51
CA ILE A 10 35.31 -31.55 -49.14
C ILE A 10 34.04 -30.70 -49.23
N THR A 11 32.92 -31.26 -48.78
CA THR A 11 31.66 -30.53 -48.66
C THR A 11 31.62 -29.90 -47.29
N VAL A 12 31.94 -28.60 -47.19
CA VAL A 12 31.79 -27.82 -45.96
C VAL A 12 30.30 -27.50 -45.80
N TRP A 13 29.64 -28.15 -44.83
CA TRP A 13 28.30 -27.78 -44.39
C TRP A 13 28.39 -26.55 -43.49
N LEU A 14 28.06 -25.37 -44.02
CA LEU A 14 27.82 -24.16 -43.25
C LEU A 14 26.48 -24.31 -42.52
N LEU A 15 26.54 -24.70 -41.25
CA LEU A 15 25.42 -24.77 -40.33
C LEU A 15 25.03 -23.34 -39.93
N PHE A 16 24.07 -22.75 -40.65
CA PHE A 16 23.41 -21.50 -40.27
C PHE A 16 22.53 -21.79 -39.04
N ILE A 17 23.05 -21.52 -37.84
CA ILE A 17 22.25 -21.50 -36.61
C ILE A 17 21.59 -20.12 -36.56
N PRO A 18 20.25 -20.00 -36.66
CA PRO A 18 19.58 -18.72 -36.43
C PRO A 18 19.76 -18.35 -34.97
N LEU A 19 20.55 -17.32 -34.72
CA LEU A 19 20.69 -16.69 -33.41
C LEU A 19 19.34 -16.06 -33.07
N PHE A 20 18.50 -16.78 -32.31
CA PHE A 20 17.31 -16.21 -31.70
C PHE A 20 17.76 -15.18 -30.67
N ILE A 21 17.87 -13.93 -31.11
CA ILE A 21 18.02 -12.77 -30.22
C ILE A 21 16.65 -12.62 -29.55
N SER A 22 16.47 -13.25 -28.40
CA SER A 22 15.31 -12.99 -27.56
C SER A 22 15.25 -11.49 -27.27
N PRO A 23 14.13 -10.80 -27.52
CA PRO A 23 13.98 -9.42 -27.11
C PRO A 23 14.09 -9.38 -25.58
N VAL A 24 15.20 -8.85 -25.08
CA VAL A 24 15.33 -8.46 -23.68
C VAL A 24 14.31 -7.33 -23.48
N LEU A 25 13.18 -7.66 -22.85
CA LEU A 25 12.26 -6.61 -22.41
C LEU A 25 13.04 -5.68 -21.48
N PRO A 26 13.06 -4.37 -21.72
CA PRO A 26 13.64 -3.45 -20.76
C PRO A 26 12.91 -3.62 -19.42
N PRO A 27 13.64 -3.56 -18.29
CA PRO A 27 13.00 -3.55 -16.98
C PRO A 27 11.98 -2.42 -16.97
N ALA A 28 10.77 -2.68 -16.44
CA ALA A 28 9.75 -1.67 -16.27
C ALA A 28 10.39 -0.46 -15.56
N THR A 29 10.56 0.63 -16.31
CA THR A 29 11.05 1.90 -15.77
C THR A 29 10.13 2.27 -14.61
N ALA A 30 10.70 2.41 -13.42
CA ALA A 30 10.03 3.04 -12.29
C ALA A 30 9.38 4.30 -12.83
N ALA A 31 8.06 4.47 -12.63
CA ALA A 31 7.38 5.65 -13.12
C ALA A 31 8.15 6.91 -12.69
N GLU A 32 8.28 7.93 -13.52
CA GLU A 32 8.96 9.15 -13.07
C GLU A 32 7.91 10.10 -12.48
N GLY A 33 8.21 10.68 -11.31
CA GLY A 33 7.39 11.73 -10.68
C GLY A 33 6.90 11.40 -9.26
N PRO A 34 6.30 12.38 -8.58
CA PRO A 34 5.99 12.29 -7.15
C PRO A 34 4.92 11.23 -6.85
N VAL A 35 4.99 10.68 -5.65
CA VAL A 35 3.94 9.90 -5.02
C VAL A 35 2.79 10.84 -4.65
N ILE A 36 1.61 10.58 -5.21
CA ILE A 36 0.38 11.34 -4.91
C ILE A 36 -0.72 10.37 -4.50
N PHE A 37 -1.30 10.58 -3.32
CA PHE A 37 -2.47 9.86 -2.86
C PHE A 37 -3.28 10.72 -1.89
N LYS A 38 -4.54 10.32 -1.67
CA LYS A 38 -5.42 10.97 -0.71
C LYS A 38 -5.82 9.99 0.38
N TRP A 39 -6.02 10.51 1.60
CA TRP A 39 -6.51 9.69 2.71
C TRP A 39 -7.33 10.50 3.71
N ALA A 40 -8.24 9.84 4.42
CA ALA A 40 -8.99 10.40 5.52
C ALA A 40 -9.46 9.32 6.50
N PHE A 41 -9.64 9.68 7.77
CA PHE A 41 -10.46 8.90 8.70
C PHE A 41 -11.83 9.54 8.78
N ARG A 42 -12.86 8.72 8.92
CA ARG A 42 -14.25 9.14 9.08
C ARG A 42 -14.80 8.46 10.32
N ILE A 43 -15.67 9.17 11.03
CA ILE A 43 -16.38 8.67 12.21
C ILE A 43 -17.88 8.73 11.97
N GLU A 44 -18.59 7.72 12.44
CA GLU A 44 -20.05 7.69 12.43
C GLU A 44 -20.61 8.66 13.49
N THR A 45 -21.53 9.52 13.07
CA THR A 45 -22.23 10.46 13.94
C THR A 45 -23.74 10.34 13.73
N SER A 46 -24.55 11.01 14.56
CA SER A 46 -26.00 11.07 14.36
C SER A 46 -26.43 11.66 13.01
N GLU A 47 -25.56 12.43 12.35
CA GLU A 47 -25.78 13.03 11.03
C GLU A 47 -25.19 12.20 9.87
N GLY A 48 -24.64 11.01 10.16
CA GLY A 48 -23.93 10.17 9.19
C GLY A 48 -22.42 10.21 9.37
N MET A 49 -21.69 9.78 8.34
CA MET A 49 -20.23 9.62 8.42
C MET A 49 -19.52 10.94 8.13
N LYS A 50 -18.81 11.48 9.12
CA LYS A 50 -18.04 12.73 9.01
C LYS A 50 -16.55 12.48 9.00
N THR A 51 -15.80 13.25 8.22
CA THR A 51 -14.33 13.22 8.26
C THR A 51 -13.82 13.67 9.62
N LEU A 52 -12.90 12.90 10.19
CA LEU A 52 -12.25 13.18 11.45
C LEU A 52 -11.14 14.22 11.23
N ASP A 53 -11.19 15.31 11.98
CA ASP A 53 -10.11 16.30 12.01
C ASP A 53 -8.96 15.78 12.87
N LEU A 54 -7.82 15.52 12.22
CA LEU A 54 -6.59 15.04 12.88
C LEU A 54 -5.59 16.16 13.17
N SER A 55 -5.92 17.42 12.87
CA SER A 55 -5.12 18.57 13.27
C SER A 55 -5.21 18.83 14.79
N SER A 56 -6.34 18.44 15.38
CA SER A 56 -6.55 18.34 16.82
C SER A 56 -6.47 16.88 17.27
N ARG A 57 -6.31 16.64 18.58
CA ARG A 57 -6.44 15.28 19.12
C ARG A 57 -7.93 14.91 19.14
N PRO A 58 -8.41 13.97 18.30
CA PRO A 58 -9.80 13.56 18.35
C PRO A 58 -10.09 12.88 19.68
N HIS A 59 -11.28 13.15 20.23
CA HIS A 59 -11.82 12.39 21.36
C HIS A 59 -12.65 11.25 20.76
N LEU A 60 -12.19 10.03 20.95
CA LEU A 60 -12.86 8.82 20.50
C LEU A 60 -13.26 8.00 21.72
N ASN A 61 -14.38 7.29 21.63
CA ASN A 61 -14.84 6.37 22.65
C ASN A 61 -14.83 4.94 22.09
N THR A 62 -14.67 3.98 22.98
CA THR A 62 -14.92 2.58 22.70
C THR A 62 -16.35 2.43 22.16
N GLY A 63 -16.49 1.70 21.06
CA GLY A 63 -17.74 1.56 20.32
C GLY A 63 -17.91 2.53 19.15
N ASP A 64 -17.09 3.58 19.05
CA ASP A 64 -17.12 4.48 17.89
C ASP A 64 -16.78 3.71 16.62
N VAL A 65 -17.51 4.03 15.55
CA VAL A 65 -17.36 3.43 14.24
C VAL A 65 -16.52 4.32 13.36
N ILE A 66 -15.41 3.77 12.88
CA ILE A 66 -14.44 4.43 12.01
C ILE A 66 -14.50 3.81 10.61
N GLN A 67 -14.29 4.66 9.62
CA GLN A 67 -14.06 4.26 8.24
C GLN A 67 -12.87 5.03 7.69
N ILE A 68 -12.09 4.38 6.84
CA ILE A 68 -10.84 4.91 6.32
C ILE A 68 -10.99 5.06 4.81
N PHE A 69 -10.64 6.22 4.30
CA PHE A 69 -10.61 6.52 2.88
C PHE A 69 -9.15 6.52 2.42
N ILE A 70 -8.84 5.83 1.33
CA ILE A 70 -7.54 5.83 0.66
C ILE A 70 -7.79 5.87 -0.85
N GLU A 71 -7.17 6.81 -1.55
CA GLU A 71 -7.23 6.94 -3.01
C GLU A 71 -5.80 7.12 -3.54
N PRO A 72 -5.15 6.06 -4.05
CA PRO A 72 -3.90 6.19 -4.79
C PRO A 72 -4.17 7.00 -6.08
N VAL A 73 -3.48 8.12 -6.28
CA VAL A 73 -3.72 8.99 -7.44
C VAL A 73 -2.65 8.79 -8.51
N LYS A 74 -1.37 8.88 -8.13
CA LYS A 74 -0.25 8.77 -9.06
C LYS A 74 0.96 8.17 -8.35
N ASN A 75 1.60 7.18 -8.98
CA ASN A 75 2.86 6.61 -8.52
C ASN A 75 2.84 6.20 -7.03
N ALA A 76 1.71 5.67 -6.53
CA ALA A 76 1.52 5.46 -5.10
C ALA A 76 1.16 4.00 -4.80
N HIS A 77 2.11 3.30 -4.20
CA HIS A 77 1.86 2.05 -3.49
C HIS A 77 1.61 2.38 -2.02
N VAL A 78 0.34 2.36 -1.61
CA VAL A 78 -0.07 2.73 -0.25
C VAL A 78 -0.20 1.48 0.61
N TYR A 79 0.20 1.58 1.88
CA TYR A 79 0.07 0.54 2.87
C TYR A 79 -0.44 1.16 4.17
N LEU A 80 -1.42 0.52 4.79
CA LEU A 80 -1.98 0.91 6.06
C LEU A 80 -1.98 -0.29 7.00
N TYR A 81 -1.33 -0.13 8.14
CA TYR A 81 -1.34 -1.12 9.22
C TYR A 81 -1.98 -0.51 10.46
N LEU A 82 -2.69 -1.34 11.23
CA LEU A 82 -3.17 -1.02 12.55
C LEU A 82 -2.36 -1.81 13.58
N LEU A 83 -1.91 -1.15 14.64
CA LEU A 83 -1.40 -1.77 15.84
C LEU A 83 -2.25 -1.32 17.02
N ASP A 84 -2.99 -2.26 17.59
CA ASP A 84 -3.96 -2.01 18.66
C ASP A 84 -3.28 -1.86 20.04
N PRO A 85 -4.05 -1.52 21.10
CA PRO A 85 -3.52 -1.42 22.46
C PRO A 85 -2.90 -2.72 22.98
N ASP A 86 -3.40 -3.88 22.53
CA ASP A 86 -2.94 -5.21 22.90
C ASP A 86 -1.75 -5.70 22.06
N MET A 87 -1.21 -4.83 21.20
CA MET A 87 -0.09 -5.10 20.30
C MET A 87 -0.39 -6.14 19.21
N ASN A 88 -1.67 -6.31 18.84
CA ASN A 88 -2.07 -7.05 17.65
C ASN A 88 -1.87 -6.17 16.42
N LEU A 89 -1.23 -6.75 15.41
CA LEU A 89 -0.91 -6.06 14.16
C LEU A 89 -1.87 -6.53 13.07
N GLN A 90 -2.56 -5.60 12.42
CA GLN A 90 -3.42 -5.90 11.29
C GLN A 90 -2.95 -5.15 10.05
N LEU A 91 -2.91 -5.84 8.91
CA LEU A 91 -2.82 -5.20 7.60
C LEU A 91 -4.22 -4.74 7.18
N ILE A 92 -4.41 -3.43 7.08
CA ILE A 92 -5.70 -2.81 6.70
C ILE A 92 -5.75 -2.56 5.19
N TYR A 93 -4.64 -2.11 4.59
CA TYR A 93 -4.51 -1.90 3.15
C TYR A 93 -3.07 -2.19 2.69
N PRO A 94 -2.86 -2.77 1.50
CA PRO A 94 -3.90 -3.34 0.62
C PRO A 94 -4.44 -4.66 1.20
N SER A 95 -5.51 -5.21 0.61
CA SER A 95 -6.03 -6.53 1.02
C SER A 95 -4.97 -7.63 0.82
N GLU A 96 -5.04 -8.71 1.59
CA GLU A 96 -4.03 -9.80 1.57
C GLU A 96 -3.79 -10.37 0.16
N ASN A 97 -4.83 -10.42 -0.67
CA ASN A 97 -4.76 -10.93 -2.05
C ASN A 97 -3.83 -10.10 -2.95
N VAL A 98 -3.76 -8.78 -2.71
CA VAL A 98 -2.88 -7.87 -3.44
C VAL A 98 -1.41 -8.12 -3.09
N MET A 99 -1.14 -8.50 -1.84
CA MET A 99 0.23 -8.75 -1.38
C MET A 99 0.85 -9.94 -2.09
N SER A 100 0.07 -10.92 -2.54
CA SER A 100 0.52 -12.17 -3.19
C SER A 100 1.00 -12.02 -4.64
N GLY A 101 1.29 -10.80 -5.09
CA GLY A 101 1.87 -10.55 -6.42
C GLY A 101 0.86 -10.22 -7.51
N ALA A 102 -0.42 -10.11 -7.15
CA ALA A 102 -1.39 -9.44 -8.02
C ALA A 102 -0.92 -7.99 -8.30
N PRO A 103 -1.29 -7.41 -9.46
CA PRO A 103 -1.07 -6.00 -9.70
C PRO A 103 -1.61 -5.19 -8.51
N HIS A 104 -0.86 -4.17 -8.08
CA HIS A 104 -1.44 -3.22 -7.12
C HIS A 104 -2.73 -2.68 -7.75
N PRO A 105 -3.81 -2.57 -6.99
CA PRO A 105 -5.09 -2.19 -7.55
C PRO A 105 -4.94 -0.90 -8.37
N ALA A 106 -5.71 -0.78 -9.45
CA ALA A 106 -5.79 0.44 -10.24
C ALA A 106 -6.06 1.65 -9.31
N PRO A 107 -5.73 2.89 -9.73
CA PRO A 107 -6.04 4.11 -8.98
C PRO A 107 -7.56 4.32 -8.90
N ASP A 108 -8.19 3.50 -8.07
CA ASP A 108 -9.58 3.54 -7.68
C ASP A 108 -9.66 4.02 -6.23
N GLU A 109 -10.79 4.61 -5.88
CA GLU A 109 -11.10 5.07 -4.54
C GLU A 109 -11.41 3.87 -3.63
N TYR A 110 -10.69 3.72 -2.51
CA TYR A 110 -10.93 2.68 -1.51
C TYR A 110 -11.53 3.27 -0.25
N THR A 111 -12.69 2.73 0.13
CA THR A 111 -13.30 2.95 1.43
C THR A 111 -13.16 1.66 2.24
N ILE A 112 -12.51 1.74 3.39
CA ILE A 112 -12.08 0.60 4.20
C ILE A 112 -12.68 0.70 5.61
N PRO A 113 -13.35 -0.36 6.08
CA PRO A 113 -13.78 -1.51 5.30
C PRO A 113 -14.86 -1.12 4.26
N GLU A 114 -15.01 -1.94 3.21
CA GLU A 114 -15.97 -1.68 2.13
C GLU A 114 -17.39 -1.63 2.70
N PRO A 115 -18.23 -0.63 2.35
CA PRO A 115 -19.61 -0.59 2.80
C PRO A 115 -20.35 -1.89 2.46
N PRO A 116 -21.14 -2.46 3.39
CA PRO A 116 -21.61 -1.85 4.64
C PRO A 116 -20.72 -2.11 5.86
N ASN A 117 -19.55 -2.74 5.70
CA ASN A 117 -18.69 -3.08 6.83
C ASN A 117 -18.15 -1.81 7.51
N ARG A 118 -17.81 -1.93 8.80
CA ARG A 118 -17.40 -0.83 9.68
C ARG A 118 -16.26 -1.27 10.59
N PHE A 119 -15.26 -0.41 10.81
CA PHE A 119 -14.24 -0.65 11.84
C PHE A 119 -14.80 -0.10 13.16
N GLN A 120 -14.90 -0.91 14.20
CA GLN A 120 -15.36 -0.45 15.50
C GLN A 120 -14.19 -0.44 16.48
N LEU A 121 -14.03 0.64 17.23
CA LEU A 121 -13.07 0.67 18.33
C LEU A 121 -13.55 -0.28 19.43
N THR A 122 -12.81 -1.37 19.66
CA THR A 122 -13.15 -2.36 20.65
C THR A 122 -12.37 -2.14 21.94
N PRO A 123 -12.87 -2.61 23.09
CA PRO A 123 -12.06 -2.71 24.30
C PRO A 123 -10.79 -3.55 24.04
N PRO A 124 -9.69 -3.31 24.78
CA PRO A 124 -9.57 -2.35 25.88
C PRO A 124 -9.38 -0.91 25.41
N SER A 125 -9.75 0.07 26.23
CA SER A 125 -9.37 1.48 26.02
C SER A 125 -7.85 1.62 25.86
N GLY A 126 -7.42 2.52 24.98
CA GLY A 126 -6.01 2.63 24.66
C GLY A 126 -5.70 3.57 23.51
N THR A 127 -4.60 3.31 22.80
CA THR A 127 -4.20 4.09 21.64
C THR A 127 -3.95 3.19 20.45
N GLU A 128 -4.87 3.26 19.49
CA GLU A 128 -4.71 2.70 18.17
C GLU A 128 -3.59 3.43 17.42
N LYS A 129 -2.69 2.68 16.80
CA LYS A 129 -1.61 3.23 15.97
C LYS A 129 -1.79 2.79 14.53
N PHE A 130 -2.14 3.74 13.69
CA PHE A 130 -2.18 3.54 12.25
C PHE A 130 -0.83 3.93 11.63
N TYR A 131 -0.17 2.98 10.99
CA TYR A 131 1.02 3.21 10.19
C TYR A 131 0.63 3.35 8.73
N LEU A 132 0.62 4.58 8.23
CA LEU A 132 0.33 4.91 6.84
C LEU A 132 1.64 5.14 6.09
N LEU A 133 1.91 4.31 5.10
CA LEU A 133 3.09 4.39 4.25
C LEU A 133 2.66 4.51 2.79
N ALA A 134 3.40 5.28 2.01
CA ALA A 134 3.27 5.29 0.56
C ALA A 134 4.63 5.42 -0.09
N SER A 135 4.84 4.74 -1.22
CA SER A 135 6.07 4.82 -1.97
C SER A 135 5.85 4.71 -3.47
N HIS A 136 6.84 5.22 -4.21
CA HIS A 136 6.87 5.15 -5.66
C HIS A 136 6.85 3.73 -6.20
N SER A 137 7.64 2.86 -5.58
CA SER A 137 7.77 1.44 -5.92
C SER A 137 7.20 0.58 -4.79
N ARG A 138 6.84 -0.67 -5.09
CA ARG A 138 6.46 -1.65 -4.08
C ARG A 138 7.56 -1.81 -3.03
N MET A 139 7.16 -1.88 -1.76
CA MET A 139 8.07 -2.15 -0.65
C MET A 139 8.21 -3.65 -0.44
N THR A 140 8.87 -4.34 -1.37
CA THR A 140 8.94 -5.80 -1.44
C THR A 140 9.51 -6.46 -0.17
N ASP A 141 10.44 -5.78 0.52
CA ASP A 141 10.97 -6.19 1.81
C ASP A 141 9.90 -6.18 2.92
N LEU A 142 9.10 -5.10 2.99
CA LEU A 142 7.95 -5.01 3.90
C LEU A 142 6.88 -6.04 3.54
N GLU A 143 6.57 -6.17 2.26
CA GLU A 143 5.58 -7.15 1.79
C GLU A 143 5.97 -8.58 2.15
N SER A 144 7.24 -8.94 1.98
CA SER A 144 7.76 -10.27 2.31
C SER A 144 7.65 -10.59 3.79
N VAL A 145 8.06 -9.66 4.68
CA VAL A 145 7.92 -9.89 6.13
C VAL A 145 6.45 -9.92 6.56
N THR A 146 5.58 -9.10 5.94
CA THR A 146 4.14 -9.10 6.21
C THR A 146 3.51 -10.41 5.77
N GLN A 147 3.82 -10.92 4.58
CA GLN A 147 3.33 -12.24 4.13
C GLN A 147 3.77 -13.37 5.07
N ASN A 148 4.99 -13.31 5.59
CA ASN A 148 5.45 -14.30 6.56
C ASN A 148 4.66 -14.23 7.88
N TYR A 149 4.34 -13.02 8.34
CA TYR A 149 3.49 -12.81 9.50
C TYR A 149 2.06 -13.32 9.27
N LEU A 150 1.45 -13.05 8.12
CA LEU A 150 0.08 -13.47 7.83
C LEU A 150 -0.11 -14.99 7.73
N LYS A 151 0.97 -15.77 7.54
CA LYS A 151 0.91 -17.24 7.59
C LYS A 151 0.68 -17.78 9.00
N ASP A 152 1.07 -17.02 10.01
CA ASP A 152 1.03 -17.39 11.43
C ASP A 152 0.95 -16.12 12.27
N ILE A 153 -0.29 -15.64 12.48
CA ILE A 153 -0.57 -14.35 13.13
C ILE A 153 -0.16 -14.32 14.62
N ASP A 154 0.02 -15.49 15.23
CA ASP A 154 0.46 -15.65 16.61
C ASP A 154 1.99 -15.65 16.73
N ASN A 155 2.72 -15.55 15.62
CA ASN A 155 4.17 -15.52 15.59
C ASN A 155 4.72 -14.14 15.97
N ASP A 156 5.04 -13.96 17.26
CA ASP A 156 5.56 -12.70 17.80
C ASP A 156 6.87 -12.22 17.14
N ASP A 157 7.74 -13.14 16.71
CA ASP A 157 8.96 -12.80 16.00
C ASP A 157 8.67 -12.24 14.60
N ALA A 158 7.73 -12.84 13.87
CA ALA A 158 7.29 -12.35 12.58
C ALA A 158 6.60 -10.99 12.71
N LYS A 159 5.69 -10.83 13.68
CA LYS A 159 5.04 -9.56 14.02
C LYS A 159 6.06 -8.46 14.32
N SER A 160 7.04 -8.76 15.16
CA SER A 160 8.11 -7.84 15.56
C SER A 160 8.95 -7.41 14.35
N ARG A 161 9.26 -8.32 13.43
CA ARG A 161 9.95 -8.01 12.17
C ARG A 161 9.16 -7.02 11.32
N VAL A 162 7.84 -7.20 11.15
CA VAL A 162 7.00 -6.26 10.40
C VAL A 162 7.04 -4.86 11.04
N ILE A 163 6.79 -4.78 12.36
CA ILE A 163 6.78 -3.50 13.09
C ILE A 163 8.15 -2.82 12.99
N GLN A 164 9.24 -3.57 13.09
CA GLN A 164 10.59 -3.04 12.96
C GLN A 164 10.84 -2.48 11.56
N THR A 165 10.48 -3.22 10.51
CA THR A 165 10.62 -2.78 9.11
C THR A 165 9.84 -1.49 8.85
N ILE A 166 8.58 -1.40 9.32
CA ILE A 166 7.77 -0.18 9.25
C ILE A 166 8.49 0.99 9.92
N LYS A 167 8.92 0.81 11.18
CA LYS A 167 9.60 1.85 11.95
C LYS A 167 10.90 2.31 11.30
N GLN A 168 11.66 1.39 10.71
CA GLN A 168 12.91 1.70 10.00
C GLN A 168 12.64 2.54 8.75
N LYS A 169 11.65 2.16 7.93
CA LYS A 169 11.28 2.92 6.72
C LYS A 169 10.84 4.35 7.05
N ILE A 170 9.94 4.50 8.02
CA ILE A 170 9.47 5.83 8.47
C ILE A 170 10.65 6.68 8.96
N ARG A 171 11.55 6.11 9.78
CA ARG A 171 12.72 6.82 10.31
C ARG A 171 13.72 7.23 9.21
N ASN A 172 13.93 6.38 8.22
CA ASN A 172 14.84 6.68 7.13
C ASN A 172 14.28 7.80 6.26
N ALA A 173 12.98 7.76 5.95
CA ALA A 173 12.35 8.79 5.18
C ALA A 173 12.24 10.14 5.90
N SER A 174 12.00 10.17 7.22
CA SER A 174 11.95 11.42 7.96
C SER A 174 13.28 12.19 7.93
N ARG A 175 14.39 11.52 7.61
CA ARG A 175 15.72 12.14 7.49
C ARG A 175 15.97 12.80 6.13
N PHE A 176 15.23 12.39 5.09
CA PHE A 176 15.57 12.72 3.70
C PHE A 176 14.37 13.14 2.83
N SER A 177 13.14 13.03 3.31
CA SER A 177 11.94 13.30 2.51
C SER A 177 11.45 14.74 2.64
N LYS A 178 11.08 15.31 1.49
CA LYS A 178 10.16 16.45 1.41
C LYS A 178 8.78 15.88 1.11
N SER A 179 7.84 16.06 2.03
CA SER A 179 6.43 15.72 1.82
C SER A 179 5.57 16.92 2.17
N ALA A 180 4.51 17.13 1.40
CA ALA A 180 3.51 18.16 1.64
C ALA A 180 2.16 17.48 1.87
N GLU A 181 1.47 17.88 2.94
CA GLU A 181 0.09 17.50 3.22
C GLU A 181 -0.78 18.75 3.06
N LYS A 182 -1.87 18.65 2.30
CA LYS A 182 -2.88 19.72 2.24
C LYS A 182 -4.28 19.14 2.29
N GLY A 183 -5.19 19.81 3.00
CA GLY A 183 -6.61 19.48 2.98
C GLY A 183 -7.21 19.85 1.62
N VAL A 184 -7.89 18.90 0.97
CA VAL A 184 -8.62 19.11 -0.28
C VAL A 184 -10.08 18.69 -0.11
N PRO A 185 -11.04 19.50 -0.59
CA PRO A 185 -12.43 19.06 -0.68
C PRO A 185 -12.56 18.04 -1.81
N ILE A 186 -13.29 16.95 -1.57
CA ILE A 186 -13.72 16.03 -2.64
C ILE A 186 -15.19 16.31 -2.94
N THR A 187 -15.48 16.74 -4.18
CA THR A 187 -16.86 16.99 -4.64
C THR A 187 -17.31 15.83 -5.54
N GLY A 188 -18.07 14.87 -4.99
CA GLY A 188 -18.69 13.73 -5.70
C GLY A 188 -17.70 12.62 -6.09
N THR A 189 -17.88 11.33 -5.73
CA THR A 189 -18.94 10.44 -6.24
C THR A 189 -19.15 9.24 -5.30
N LEU A 190 -19.35 9.47 -3.99
CA LEU A 190 -19.86 8.40 -3.12
C LEU A 190 -21.34 8.16 -3.47
N ARG A 191 -21.61 7.15 -4.30
CA ARG A 191 -22.97 6.66 -4.61
C ARG A 191 -23.56 5.85 -3.45
N THR A 192 -23.33 6.30 -2.22
CA THR A 192 -24.00 5.74 -1.05
C THR A 192 -25.13 6.68 -0.66
N ARG A 193 -26.34 6.13 -0.70
CA ARG A 193 -27.62 6.77 -0.45
C ARG A 193 -27.61 7.55 0.88
N GLY A 194 -27.59 8.89 0.79
CA GLY A 194 -27.82 9.80 1.90
C GLY A 194 -26.57 10.58 2.31
N GLN A 195 -26.56 11.89 2.01
CA GLN A 195 -25.84 13.00 2.65
C GLN A 195 -24.43 12.78 3.25
N ASP A 196 -23.66 11.80 2.78
CA ASP A 196 -22.28 11.56 3.20
C ASP A 196 -21.33 12.45 2.37
N THR A 197 -20.99 13.64 2.88
CA THR A 197 -20.01 14.51 2.24
C THR A 197 -18.59 14.21 2.73
N LEU A 198 -17.71 13.74 1.85
CA LEU A 198 -16.26 13.72 2.06
C LEU A 198 -15.70 15.15 2.00
N SER A 199 -15.89 15.92 3.07
CA SER A 199 -15.21 17.19 3.25
C SER A 199 -13.83 16.96 3.89
N ASN A 200 -12.80 17.67 3.43
CA ASN A 200 -11.47 17.75 4.05
C ASN A 200 -10.65 16.44 4.04
N VAL A 201 -10.46 15.84 2.86
CA VAL A 201 -9.51 14.72 2.70
C VAL A 201 -8.09 15.26 2.67
N THR A 202 -7.12 14.52 3.19
CA THR A 202 -5.70 14.90 3.12
C THR A 202 -5.12 14.42 1.80
N GLU A 203 -4.71 15.34 0.93
CA GLU A 203 -3.86 15.03 -0.22
C GLU A 203 -2.39 15.09 0.20
N VAL A 204 -1.66 14.03 -0.13
CA VAL A 204 -0.22 13.91 0.10
C VAL A 204 0.50 13.97 -1.23
N ILE A 205 1.55 14.78 -1.28
CA ILE A 205 2.51 14.83 -2.38
C ILE A 205 3.90 14.61 -1.78
N ALA A 206 4.58 13.54 -2.17
CA ALA A 206 5.92 13.19 -1.71
C ALA A 206 6.84 12.85 -2.89
N GLU A 207 8.14 13.13 -2.76
CA GLU A 207 9.09 12.88 -3.86
C GLU A 207 9.31 11.39 -4.14
N ASP A 208 9.41 10.56 -3.09
CA ASP A 208 9.72 9.12 -3.22
C ASP A 208 8.98 8.26 -2.19
N PHE A 209 8.96 8.73 -0.93
CA PHE A 209 8.32 8.02 0.17
C PHE A 209 7.58 8.98 1.10
N TYR A 210 6.45 8.49 1.62
CA TYR A 210 5.70 9.08 2.72
C TYR A 210 5.49 8.05 3.83
N GLY A 211 5.61 8.48 5.08
CA GLY A 211 5.36 7.63 6.23
C GLY A 211 4.85 8.44 7.42
N LYS A 212 3.69 8.08 7.95
CA LYS A 212 3.05 8.74 9.09
C LYS A 212 2.51 7.74 10.09
N VAL A 213 2.65 8.08 11.37
CA VAL A 213 2.01 7.34 12.47
C VAL A 213 0.87 8.19 13.00
N ILE A 214 -0.37 7.79 12.69
CA ILE A 214 -1.56 8.40 13.30
C ILE A 214 -1.84 7.65 14.61
N ARG A 215 -1.97 8.41 15.70
CA ARG A 215 -2.33 7.89 17.02
C ARG A 215 -3.75 8.30 17.33
N MET A 216 -4.61 7.33 17.59
CA MET A 216 -6.01 7.54 17.95
C MET A 216 -6.24 7.01 19.36
N PRO A 217 -6.16 7.89 20.38
CA PRO A 217 -6.56 7.51 21.72
C PRO A 217 -8.07 7.33 21.79
N HIS A 218 -8.54 6.31 22.50
CA HIS A 218 -9.95 6.16 22.86
C HIS A 218 -10.10 5.77 24.33
N ALA A 219 -11.18 6.26 24.92
CA ALA A 219 -11.57 5.97 26.29
C ALA A 219 -12.80 5.04 26.32
N ASP A 220 -13.05 4.42 27.46
CA ASP A 220 -14.27 3.65 27.71
C ASP A 220 -15.52 4.55 27.86
#